data_AF-A0A4Y9UUA3-F1
#
_entry.id   AF-A0A4Y9UUA3-F1
#
_cell.length_a   1.000
_cell.length_b   1.000
_cell.length_c   1.000
_cell.angle_alpha   90.00
_cell.angle_beta   90.00
_cell.angle_gamma   90.00
#
_symmetry.space_group_name_H-M   'P 1'
#
loop_
_entity.id
_entity.type
_entity.pdbx_description
1 polymer ?
#
loop_
_entity_poly.entity_id
_entity_poly.type
_entity_poly.pdbx_seq_one_letter_code
_entity_poly.pdbx_strand_id
1 'polypeptide(L)'
;MSSLRRVNTLRAIAKSARTRIGSNIFNHVDQELQELAAVARINPEKRKNLLQLLHAIRSLETALKEVVRSHGISPGHSLGPIFRQLESIPYGQPGYLNAANARRFGQNVRVARNRFAHEANAFPRSARETESILSEIEACFTLAVR
;
A
#
# COMPACT_ATOMS: atom_id res chain seq x y z
N MET A 1 -1.74 0.55 17.65
CA MET A 1 -2.51 1.78 17.31
C MET A 1 -3.88 1.37 16.81
N SER A 2 -4.94 2.14 17.07
CA SER A 2 -6.27 1.80 16.53
C SER A 2 -6.24 1.86 14.99
N SER A 3 -7.00 0.98 14.33
CA SER A 3 -7.13 0.94 12.85
C SER A 3 -7.45 2.32 12.27
N LEU A 4 -8.28 3.12 12.95
CA LEU A 4 -8.63 4.50 12.59
C LEU A 4 -7.44 5.47 12.59
N ARG A 5 -6.56 5.39 13.60
CA ARG A 5 -5.36 6.25 13.64
C ARG A 5 -4.43 5.94 12.47
N ARG A 6 -4.23 4.65 12.15
CA ARG A 6 -3.43 4.24 10.99
C ARG A 6 -4.01 4.76 9.68
N VAL A 7 -5.32 4.61 9.49
CA VAL A 7 -6.00 5.14 8.29
C VAL A 7 -5.78 6.64 8.16
N ASN A 8 -5.94 7.40 9.24
CA ASN A 8 -5.72 8.85 9.21
C ASN A 8 -4.28 9.23 8.86
N THR A 9 -3.28 8.49 9.37
CA THR A 9 -1.88 8.67 8.97
C THR A 9 -1.68 8.43 7.47
N LEU A 10 -2.19 7.31 6.93
CA LEU A 10 -2.08 6.99 5.51
C LEU A 10 -2.74 8.05 4.62
N ARG A 11 -3.91 8.55 5.02
CA ARG A 11 -4.62 9.61 4.31
C ARG A 11 -3.86 10.94 4.33
N ALA A 12 -3.25 11.29 5.46
CA ALA A 12 -2.39 12.47 5.55
C ALA A 12 -1.18 12.37 4.62
N ILE A 13 -0.55 11.19 4.56
CA ILE A 13 0.56 10.91 3.63
C ILE A 13 0.09 11.03 2.17
N ALA A 14 -1.03 10.41 1.80
CA ALA A 14 -1.59 10.49 0.45
C ALA A 14 -1.96 11.94 0.04
N LYS A 15 -2.53 12.72 0.96
CA LYS A 15 -2.85 14.15 0.74
C LYS A 15 -1.59 14.98 0.52
N SER A 16 -0.54 14.71 1.29
CA SER A 16 0.77 15.35 1.11
C SER A 16 1.36 14.99 -0.26
N ALA A 17 1.35 13.71 -0.65
CA ALA A 17 1.86 13.25 -1.93
C ALA A 17 1.10 13.86 -3.12
N ARG A 18 -0.23 13.99 -3.03
CA ARG A 18 -1.04 14.72 -4.02
C ARG A 18 -0.54 16.14 -4.26
N THR A 19 -0.22 16.87 -3.20
CA THR A 19 0.22 18.26 -3.29
C THR A 19 1.58 18.38 -3.98
N ARG A 20 2.48 17.40 -3.77
CA ARG A 20 3.84 17.40 -4.35
C ARG A 20 3.86 16.88 -5.78
N ILE A 21 3.14 15.80 -6.05
CA ILE A 21 3.13 15.11 -7.35
C ILE A 21 2.14 15.78 -8.32
N GLY A 22 1.10 16.45 -7.82
CA GLY A 22 0.07 17.10 -8.65
C GLY A 22 -0.92 16.14 -9.31
N SER A 23 -0.88 14.84 -8.98
CA SER A 23 -1.75 13.82 -9.59
C SER A 23 -3.10 13.69 -8.87
N ASN A 24 -4.19 13.78 -9.63
CA ASN A 24 -5.55 13.55 -9.12
C ASN A 24 -5.81 12.08 -8.75
N ILE A 25 -4.95 11.14 -9.13
CA ILE A 25 -5.08 9.71 -8.79
C ILE A 25 -4.99 9.47 -7.28
N PHE A 26 -4.33 10.37 -6.53
CA PHE A 26 -4.32 10.32 -5.07
C PHE A 26 -5.71 10.52 -4.44
N ASN A 27 -6.71 11.02 -5.19
CA ASN A 27 -8.11 11.01 -4.73
C ASN A 27 -8.67 9.59 -4.69
N HIS A 28 -8.32 8.74 -5.66
CA HIS A 28 -8.71 7.33 -5.66
C HIS A 28 -7.99 6.56 -4.54
N VAL A 29 -6.74 6.91 -4.25
CA VAL A 29 -6.02 6.39 -3.07
C VAL A 29 -6.74 6.79 -1.78
N ASP A 30 -7.17 8.05 -1.63
CA ASP A 30 -7.94 8.47 -0.45
C ASP A 30 -9.28 7.73 -0.35
N GLN A 31 -9.98 7.51 -1.46
CA GLN A 31 -11.23 6.73 -1.50
C GLN A 31 -11.03 5.29 -1.02
N GLU A 32 -10.00 4.59 -1.52
CA GLU A 32 -9.67 3.23 -1.06
C GLU A 32 -9.26 3.20 0.43
N LEU A 33 -8.58 4.24 0.92
CA LEU A 33 -8.27 4.39 2.35
C LEU A 33 -9.51 4.71 3.20
N GLN A 34 -10.53 5.36 2.64
CA GLN A 34 -11.81 5.56 3.31
C GLN A 34 -12.59 4.23 3.42
N GLU A 35 -12.58 3.41 2.37
CA GLU A 35 -13.17 2.06 2.41
C GLU A 35 -12.53 1.20 3.49
N LEU A 36 -11.20 1.29 3.68
CA LEU A 36 -10.50 0.62 4.78
C LEU A 36 -11.10 0.96 6.17
N ALA A 37 -11.54 2.20 6.38
CA ALA A 37 -12.22 2.61 7.61
C ALA A 37 -13.68 2.11 7.66
N ALA A 38 -14.39 2.10 6.53
CA ALA A 38 -15.77 1.60 6.45
C ALA A 38 -15.87 0.09 6.75
N VAL A 39 -14.90 -0.69 6.25
CA VAL A 39 -14.80 -2.15 6.46
C VAL A 39 -14.68 -2.53 7.94
N ALA A 40 -14.27 -1.61 8.82
CA ALA A 40 -14.17 -1.87 10.25
C ALA A 40 -15.49 -2.36 10.88
N ARG A 41 -16.64 -2.08 10.25
CA ARG A 41 -18.00 -2.44 10.69
C ARG A 41 -18.53 -3.77 10.13
N ILE A 42 -17.76 -4.45 9.27
CA ILE A 42 -18.21 -5.67 8.59
C ILE A 42 -18.08 -6.91 9.50
N ASN A 43 -19.12 -7.75 9.46
CA ASN A 43 -19.11 -9.13 9.97
C ASN A 43 -19.32 -10.10 8.80
N PRO A 44 -18.72 -11.31 8.81
CA PRO A 44 -17.83 -11.87 9.83
C PRO A 44 -16.39 -11.33 9.75
N GLU A 45 -15.65 -11.41 10.88
CA GLU A 45 -14.31 -10.84 11.06
C GLU A 45 -13.30 -11.25 9.98
N LYS A 46 -13.37 -12.50 9.48
CA LYS A 46 -12.50 -12.98 8.38
C LYS A 46 -12.68 -12.17 7.09
N ARG A 47 -13.93 -11.80 6.74
CA ARG A 47 -14.22 -10.99 5.55
C ARG A 47 -13.79 -9.54 5.74
N LYS A 48 -14.01 -9.00 6.94
CA LYS A 48 -13.48 -7.69 7.33
C LYS A 48 -11.96 -7.64 7.13
N ASN A 49 -11.24 -8.57 7.73
CA ASN A 49 -9.77 -8.63 7.66
C ASN A 49 -9.26 -8.76 6.22
N LEU A 50 -9.91 -9.58 5.39
CA LEU A 50 -9.58 -9.71 3.98
C LEU A 50 -9.78 -8.39 3.22
N LEU A 51 -10.95 -7.76 3.37
CA LEU A 51 -11.27 -6.50 2.70
C LEU A 51 -10.30 -5.39 3.12
N GLN A 52 -9.95 -5.30 4.40
CA GLN A 52 -8.96 -4.34 4.87
C GLN A 52 -7.62 -4.49 4.15
N LEU A 53 -7.13 -5.72 4.01
CA LEU A 53 -5.88 -5.97 3.29
C LEU A 53 -6.00 -5.65 1.80
N LEU A 54 -7.10 -6.03 1.14
CA LEU A 54 -7.28 -5.76 -0.28
C LEU A 54 -7.30 -4.27 -0.59
N HIS A 55 -8.05 -3.47 0.18
CA HIS A 55 -8.09 -2.01 0.01
C HIS A 55 -6.73 -1.36 0.31
N ALA A 56 -6.04 -1.79 1.37
CA ALA A 56 -4.73 -1.26 1.73
C ALA A 56 -3.67 -1.58 0.65
N ILE A 57 -3.66 -2.81 0.13
CA ILE A 57 -2.74 -3.24 -0.91
C ILE A 57 -3.02 -2.52 -2.23
N ARG A 58 -4.30 -2.35 -2.61
CA ARG A 58 -4.67 -1.62 -3.82
C ARG A 58 -4.29 -0.14 -3.72
N SER A 59 -4.53 0.48 -2.56
CA SER A 59 -4.08 1.85 -2.26
C SER A 59 -2.58 1.99 -2.45
N LEU A 60 -1.80 1.07 -1.90
CA LEU A 60 -0.35 1.07 -2.04
C LEU A 60 0.09 0.88 -3.48
N GLU A 61 -0.44 -0.15 -4.17
CA GLU A 61 -0.05 -0.43 -5.56
C GLU A 61 -0.33 0.78 -6.46
N THR A 62 -1.48 1.44 -6.30
CA THR A 62 -1.81 2.67 -7.04
C THR A 62 -0.85 3.80 -6.69
N ALA A 63 -0.58 4.06 -5.41
CA ALA A 63 0.32 5.14 -4.98
C ALA A 63 1.76 4.94 -5.49
N LEU A 64 2.28 3.72 -5.43
CA LEU A 64 3.62 3.42 -5.93
C LEU A 64 3.72 3.56 -7.46
N LYS A 65 2.66 3.20 -8.21
CA LYS A 65 2.60 3.44 -9.66
C LYS A 65 2.68 4.93 -9.97
N GLU A 66 2.01 5.77 -9.19
CA GLU A 66 2.08 7.24 -9.35
C GLU A 66 3.47 7.79 -9.05
N VAL A 67 4.12 7.30 -8.00
CA VAL A 67 5.51 7.69 -7.68
C VAL A 67 6.45 7.32 -8.83
N VAL A 68 6.33 6.13 -9.40
CA VAL A 68 7.15 5.74 -10.57
C VAL A 68 6.83 6.64 -11.78
N ARG A 69 5.55 6.95 -12.03
CA ARG A 69 5.15 7.87 -13.11
C ARG A 69 5.69 9.29 -12.93
N SER A 70 5.79 9.80 -11.70
CA SER A 70 6.31 11.14 -11.45
C SER A 70 7.79 11.28 -11.82
N HIS A 71 8.51 10.16 -11.94
CA HIS A 71 9.88 10.12 -12.45
C HIS A 71 9.97 9.91 -13.98
N GLY A 72 8.84 10.02 -14.70
CA GLY A 72 8.79 9.78 -16.15
C GLY A 72 8.93 8.31 -16.53
N ILE A 73 8.81 7.38 -15.58
CA ILE A 73 8.95 5.94 -15.81
C ILE A 73 7.56 5.31 -15.98
N SER A 74 7.40 4.45 -16.99
CA SER A 74 6.17 3.67 -17.12
C SER A 74 6.12 2.59 -16.02
N PRO A 75 5.09 2.57 -15.15
CA PRO A 75 5.09 1.69 -14.01
C PRO A 75 4.78 0.25 -14.41
N GLY A 76 5.47 -0.69 -13.76
CA GLY A 76 5.20 -2.11 -13.96
C GLY A 76 3.78 -2.53 -13.53
N HIS A 77 3.30 -3.64 -14.11
CA HIS A 77 1.93 -4.12 -13.88
C HIS A 77 1.68 -4.75 -12.50
N SER A 78 2.71 -4.99 -11.70
CA SER A 78 2.60 -5.56 -10.36
C SER A 78 3.65 -4.99 -9.40
N LEU A 79 3.47 -5.24 -8.10
CA LEU A 79 4.35 -4.72 -7.04
C LEU A 79 5.83 -5.10 -7.22
N GLY A 80 6.13 -6.29 -7.75
CA GLY A 80 7.52 -6.73 -7.92
C GLY A 80 8.35 -5.84 -8.85
N PRO A 81 7.94 -5.67 -10.13
CA PRO A 81 8.52 -4.68 -11.04
C PRO A 81 8.54 -3.25 -10.46
N ILE A 82 7.46 -2.81 -9.81
CA ILE A 82 7.39 -1.47 -9.21
C ILE A 82 8.48 -1.28 -8.15
N PHE A 83 8.70 -2.25 -7.25
CA PHE A 83 9.76 -2.13 -6.24
C PHE A 83 11.16 -2.04 -6.86
N ARG A 84 11.42 -2.79 -7.94
CA ARG A 84 12.69 -2.67 -8.69
C ARG A 84 12.85 -1.30 -9.34
N GLN A 85 11.76 -0.72 -9.85
CA GLN A 85 11.79 0.64 -10.42
C GLN A 85 12.08 1.69 -9.33
N LEU A 86 11.46 1.57 -8.15
CA LEU A 86 11.73 2.46 -7.02
C LEU A 86 13.17 2.36 -6.50
N GLU A 87 13.79 1.18 -6.62
CA GLU A 87 15.22 0.96 -6.29
C GLU A 87 16.16 1.63 -7.30
N SER A 88 15.74 1.75 -8.57
CA SER A 88 16.50 2.44 -9.62
C SER A 88 16.43 3.97 -9.58
N ILE A 89 15.52 4.54 -8.77
CA ILE A 89 15.46 5.99 -8.57
C ILE A 89 16.76 6.46 -7.90
N PRO A 90 17.35 7.61 -8.28
CA PRO A 90 18.57 8.10 -7.64
C PRO A 90 18.41 8.29 -6.13
N TYR A 91 19.46 7.94 -5.37
CA TYR A 91 19.46 8.13 -3.92
C TYR A 91 19.15 9.59 -3.54
N GLY A 92 18.29 9.76 -2.54
CA GLY A 92 17.87 11.07 -2.05
C GLY A 92 16.70 11.70 -2.80
N GLN A 93 16.28 11.14 -3.95
CA GLN A 93 15.07 11.61 -4.61
C GLN A 93 13.79 11.04 -3.97
N PRO A 94 12.67 11.78 -4.02
CA PRO A 94 11.37 11.28 -3.58
C PRO A 94 11.04 9.93 -4.23
N GLY A 95 10.53 8.99 -3.46
CA GLY A 95 10.21 7.64 -3.95
C GLY A 95 11.38 6.65 -4.00
N TYR A 96 12.63 7.09 -3.78
CA TYR A 96 13.75 6.16 -3.68
C TYR A 96 13.54 5.14 -2.57
N LEU A 97 13.75 3.86 -2.91
CA LEU A 97 13.66 2.75 -1.98
C LEU A 97 14.91 1.87 -2.06
N ASN A 98 15.67 1.76 -0.97
CA ASN A 98 16.86 0.91 -0.97
C ASN A 98 16.52 -0.59 -1.16
N ALA A 99 17.51 -1.36 -1.62
CA ALA A 99 17.38 -2.79 -1.93
C ALA A 99 16.82 -3.62 -0.76
N ALA A 100 17.23 -3.31 0.47
CA ALA A 100 16.79 -4.02 1.67
C ALA A 100 15.28 -3.83 1.91
N ASN A 101 14.79 -2.59 1.81
CA ASN A 101 13.37 -2.28 1.96
C ASN A 101 12.55 -2.81 0.77
N ALA A 102 13.05 -2.69 -0.46
CA ALA A 102 12.41 -3.25 -1.66
C ALA A 102 12.22 -4.77 -1.52
N ARG A 103 13.25 -5.48 -1.06
CA ARG A 103 13.17 -6.92 -0.78
C ARG A 103 12.18 -7.24 0.34
N ARG A 104 12.24 -6.52 1.47
CA ARG A 104 11.33 -6.71 2.61
C ARG A 104 9.87 -6.53 2.20
N PHE A 105 9.54 -5.42 1.56
CA PHE A 105 8.16 -5.15 1.10
C PHE A 105 7.74 -6.11 -0.01
N GLY A 106 8.65 -6.49 -0.90
CA GLY A 106 8.43 -7.51 -1.92
C GLY A 106 8.22 -8.93 -1.35
N GLN A 107 8.69 -9.23 -0.15
CA GLN A 107 8.39 -10.48 0.56
C GLN A 107 7.09 -10.37 1.35
N ASN A 108 6.88 -9.29 2.10
CA ASN A 108 5.75 -9.19 3.02
C ASN A 108 4.44 -8.80 2.35
N VAL A 109 4.47 -7.76 1.50
CA VAL A 109 3.25 -7.18 0.91
C VAL A 109 2.85 -7.90 -0.38
N ARG A 110 3.81 -8.20 -1.27
CA ARG A 110 3.52 -8.92 -2.52
C ARG A 110 3.02 -10.33 -2.26
N VAL A 111 3.60 -11.06 -1.31
CA VAL A 111 3.16 -12.42 -0.98
C VAL A 111 1.76 -12.38 -0.39
N ALA A 112 1.48 -11.45 0.53
CA ALA A 112 0.13 -11.25 1.06
C ALA A 112 -0.88 -10.92 -0.06
N ARG A 113 -0.53 -10.03 -0.99
CA ARG A 113 -1.34 -9.70 -2.17
C ARG A 113 -1.62 -10.92 -3.02
N ASN A 114 -0.60 -11.70 -3.34
CA ASN A 114 -0.76 -12.88 -4.19
C ASN A 114 -1.67 -13.91 -3.52
N ARG A 115 -1.45 -14.16 -2.24
CA ARG A 115 -2.28 -15.09 -1.45
C ARG A 115 -3.74 -14.64 -1.42
N PHE A 116 -4.00 -13.43 -0.94
CA PHE A 116 -5.38 -12.98 -0.69
C PHE A 116 -6.14 -12.51 -1.94
N ALA A 117 -5.45 -12.22 -3.06
CA ALA A 117 -6.11 -11.83 -4.30
C ALA A 117 -6.30 -12.99 -5.29
N HIS A 118 -5.48 -14.04 -5.22
CA HIS A 118 -5.47 -15.11 -6.24
C HIS A 118 -5.81 -16.50 -5.71
N GLU A 119 -5.72 -16.75 -4.40
CA GLU A 119 -6.09 -18.05 -3.83
C GLU A 119 -7.56 -18.05 -3.40
N ALA A 120 -8.34 -19.00 -3.93
CA ALA A 120 -9.73 -19.18 -3.53
C ALA A 120 -9.83 -19.57 -2.05
N ASN A 121 -10.80 -18.98 -1.34
CA ASN A 121 -11.06 -19.24 0.08
C ASN A 121 -9.89 -18.89 1.02
N ALA A 122 -8.92 -18.09 0.56
CA ALA A 122 -7.84 -17.59 1.40
C ALA A 122 -8.29 -16.39 2.24
N PHE A 123 -8.17 -16.52 3.56
CA PHE A 123 -8.44 -15.45 4.52
C PHE A 123 -7.24 -15.26 5.46
N PRO A 124 -7.06 -14.05 6.02
CA PRO A 124 -6.16 -13.86 7.14
C PRO A 124 -6.56 -14.79 8.29
N ARG A 125 -5.58 -15.47 8.87
CA ARG A 125 -5.71 -16.43 9.97
C ARG A 125 -6.13 -15.75 11.27
N SER A 126 -5.76 -14.48 11.45
CA SER A 126 -6.06 -13.70 12.66
C SER A 126 -6.00 -12.20 12.39
N ALA A 127 -6.61 -11.41 13.28
CA ALA A 127 -6.43 -9.97 13.30
C ALA A 127 -4.94 -9.56 13.44
N ARG A 128 -4.12 -10.35 14.14
CA ARG A 128 -2.67 -10.09 14.28
C ARG A 128 -1.92 -10.20 12.95
N GLU A 129 -2.27 -11.18 12.11
CA GLU A 129 -1.71 -11.29 10.76
C GLU A 129 -2.09 -10.07 9.91
N THR A 130 -3.36 -9.66 9.96
CA THR A 130 -3.84 -8.45 9.28
C THR A 130 -3.09 -7.21 9.73
N GLU A 131 -2.96 -7.00 11.04
CA GLU A 131 -2.24 -5.85 11.61
C GLU A 131 -0.75 -5.82 11.23
N SER A 132 -0.10 -6.99 11.16
CA SER A 132 1.29 -7.11 10.72
C SER A 132 1.45 -6.64 9.27
N ILE A 133 0.59 -7.11 8.37
CA ILE A 133 0.64 -6.73 6.95
C ILE A 133 0.27 -5.25 6.75
N LEU A 134 -0.73 -4.75 7.48
CA LEU A 134 -1.07 -3.32 7.44
C LEU A 134 0.07 -2.43 7.94
N SER A 135 0.85 -2.90 8.92
CA SER A 135 2.02 -2.17 9.41
C SER A 135 3.15 -2.14 8.38
N GLU A 136 3.35 -3.24 7.63
CA GLU A 136 4.30 -3.27 6.51
C GLU A 136 3.86 -2.36 5.36
N ILE A 137 2.56 -2.29 5.06
CA ILE A 137 2.01 -1.37 4.06
C ILE A 137 2.20 0.08 4.50
N GLU A 138 1.95 0.39 5.78
CA GLU A 138 2.17 1.73 6.35
C GLU A 138 3.64 2.15 6.29
N ALA A 139 4.55 1.25 6.66
CA ALA A 139 5.98 1.49 6.52
C ALA A 139 6.38 1.73 5.07
N CYS A 140 5.80 0.98 4.13
CA CYS A 140 6.05 1.16 2.70
C CYS A 140 5.55 2.51 2.19
N PHE A 141 4.31 2.89 2.53
CA PHE A 141 3.74 4.20 2.21
C PHE A 141 4.65 5.32 2.73
N THR A 142 5.04 5.24 4.01
CA THR A 142 5.89 6.26 4.65
C THR A 142 7.24 6.40 3.97
N LEU A 143 7.82 5.30 3.46
CA LEU A 143 9.15 5.31 2.86
C LEU A 143 9.15 5.59 1.36
N ALA A 144 8.12 5.22 0.62
CA ALA A 144 8.12 5.30 -0.84
C ALA A 144 7.11 6.34 -1.39
N VAL A 145 6.12 6.74 -0.60
CA VAL A 145 5.08 7.70 -1.00
C VAL A 145 5.28 8.98 -0.17
N ARG A 146 6.40 9.66 -0.40
CA ARG A 146 6.72 10.94 0.23
C ARG A 146 6.80 12.01 -0.83
#